data_AF-M1F8S9-F1
#
_entry.id   AF-M1F8S9-F1
#
_cell.length_a   1.000
_cell.length_b   1.000
_cell.length_c   1.000
_cell.angle_alpha   90.00
_cell.angle_beta   90.00
_cell.angle_gamma   90.00
#
_symmetry.space_group_name_H-M   'P 1'
#
loop_
_entity.id
_entity.type
_entity.pdbx_description
1 polymer ?
#
loop_
_entity_poly.entity_id
_entity_poly.type
_entity_poly.pdbx_seq_one_letter_code
_entity_poly.pdbx_strand_id
1 'polypeptide(L)' 'MRHNSAGKHQTVKTSVERELVFLASHTIHHTAIIGMLAEQAGVKVSSDFGVHPSTLRYLEGQAAGLARSA' A
#
# COMPACT_ATOMS: atom_id res chain seq x y z
N MET A 1 -17.91 -16.28 19.64
CA MET A 1 -16.92 -16.37 18.55
C MET A 1 -15.67 -17.02 19.13
N ARG A 2 -15.32 -18.25 18.75
CA ARG A 2 -14.10 -18.91 19.24
C ARG A 2 -12.91 -18.35 18.47
N HIS A 3 -12.15 -17.45 19.08
CA HIS A 3 -10.89 -16.98 18.51
C HIS A 3 -9.91 -18.15 18.48
N ASN A 4 -9.58 -18.62 17.27
CA ASN A 4 -8.56 -19.62 17.04
C ASN A 4 -7.18 -18.97 17.21
N SER A 5 -6.83 -18.61 18.44
CA SER A 5 -5.50 -18.08 18.79
C SER A 5 -4.64 -19.11 19.49
N ALA A 6 -5.02 -20.40 19.46
CA ALA A 6 -4.12 -21.51 19.83
C ALA A 6 -3.08 -21.73 18.71
N GLY A 7 -2.42 -20.66 18.29
CA GLY A 7 -1.51 -20.63 17.14
C GLY A 7 -0.11 -21.01 17.58
N LYS A 8 0.45 -22.08 16.99
CA LYS A 8 1.90 -22.34 17.04
C LYS A 8 2.63 -21.07 16.59
N HIS A 9 3.42 -20.48 17.48
CA HIS A 9 4.32 -19.38 17.11
C HIS A 9 5.39 -19.95 16.17
N GLN A 10 5.36 -19.53 14.91
CA GLN A 10 6.44 -19.77 13.97
C GLN A 10 7.36 -18.55 13.97
N THR A 11 8.60 -18.74 14.39
CA THR A 11 9.62 -17.70 14.31
C THR A 11 10.14 -17.64 12.88
N VAL A 12 10.01 -16.49 12.24
CA VAL A 12 10.58 -16.21 10.92
C VAL A 12 11.80 -15.32 11.10
N LYS A 13 12.95 -15.73 10.56
CA LYS A 13 14.14 -14.88 10.55
C LYS A 13 13.91 -13.70 9.61
N THR A 14 14.25 -12.51 10.07
CA THR A 14 14.14 -11.27 9.31
C THR A 14 15.31 -10.34 9.64
N SER A 15 15.40 -9.22 8.94
CA SER A 15 16.35 -8.14 9.21
C SER A 15 15.60 -6.83 9.43
N VAL A 16 16.24 -5.87 10.09
CA VAL A 16 15.62 -4.55 10.36
C VAL A 16 15.15 -3.89 9.06
N GLU A 17 15.93 -3.99 7.99
CA GLU A 17 15.61 -3.43 6.68
C GLU A 17 14.36 -4.07 6.08
N ARG A 18 14.22 -5.40 6.17
CA ARG A 18 13.02 -6.11 5.67
C ARG A 18 11.78 -5.72 6.45
N GLU A 19 11.90 -5.57 7.76
CA GLU A 19 10.78 -5.13 8.61
C GLU A 19 10.38 -3.68 8.32
N LEU A 20 11.33 -2.79 8.06
CA LEU A 20 11.03 -1.40 7.67
C LEU A 20 10.34 -1.33 6.30
N VAL A 21 10.77 -2.13 5.32
CA VAL A 21 10.09 -2.23 4.01
C VAL A 21 8.67 -2.78 4.19
N PHE A 22 8.50 -3.81 5.02
CA PHE A 22 7.19 -4.34 5.35
C PHE A 22 6.30 -3.29 6.02
N LEU A 23 6.81 -2.59 7.03
CA LEU A 23 6.09 -1.52 7.75
C LEU A 23 5.62 -0.42 6.80
N ALA A 24 6.50 0.05 5.91
CA ALA A 24 6.15 1.07 4.93
C ALA A 24 5.03 0.58 3.99
N SER A 25 5.17 -0.63 3.44
CA SER A 25 4.15 -1.25 2.59
C SER A 25 2.82 -1.44 3.30
N HIS A 26 2.85 -1.93 4.55
CA HIS A 26 1.66 -2.16 5.37
C HIS A 26 0.95 -0.84 5.73
N THR A 27 1.73 0.22 6.00
CA THR A 27 1.19 1.55 6.28
C THR A 27 0.45 2.09 5.05
N ILE A 28 1.08 2.04 3.87
CA ILE A 28 0.46 2.49 2.61
C ILE A 28 -0.81 1.70 2.30
N HIS A 29 -0.80 0.38 2.53
CA HIS A 29 -1.99 -0.46 2.36
C HIS A 29 -3.17 0.02 3.22
N HIS A 30 -2.94 0.33 4.50
CA HIS A 30 -3.98 0.90 5.36
C HIS A 30 -4.38 2.31 4.94
N THR A 31 -3.45 3.14 4.48
CA THR A 31 -3.77 4.46 3.92
C THR A 31 -4.69 4.35 2.70
N ALA A 32 -4.52 3.35 1.84
CA ALA A 32 -5.43 3.09 0.73
C ALA A 32 -6.85 2.72 1.19
N ILE A 33 -6.96 1.87 2.22
CA ILE A 33 -8.25 1.51 2.83
C ILE A 33 -8.91 2.75 3.44
N ILE A 34 -8.14 3.57 4.17
CA ILE A 34 -8.64 4.82 4.75
C ILE A 34 -9.12 5.78 3.66
N GLY A 35 -8.37 5.91 2.56
CA GLY A 35 -8.76 6.74 1.41
C GLY A 35 -10.11 6.32 0.85
N MET A 36 -10.27 5.01 0.59
CA MET A 36 -11.53 4.44 0.12
C MET A 36 -12.70 4.74 1.08
N LEU A 37 -12.51 4.56 2.38
CA LEU A 37 -13.54 4.85 3.39
C LEU A 37 -13.86 6.34 3.48
N ALA A 38 -12.84 7.20 3.36
CA ALA A 38 -13.00 8.66 3.37
C ALA A 38 -13.83 9.13 2.17
N GLU A 39 -13.56 8.60 0.97
CA GLU A 39 -14.35 8.88 -0.23
C GLU A 39 -15.81 8.45 -0.06
N GLN A 40 -16.04 7.25 0.48
CA GLN A 40 -17.39 6.75 0.79
C GLN A 40 -18.13 7.65 1.80
N ALA A 41 -17.40 8.31 2.70
CA ALA A 41 -17.94 9.28 3.65
C ALA A 41 -18.11 10.70 3.06
N GLY A 42 -17.80 10.91 1.77
CA GLY A 42 -17.90 12.21 1.09
C GLY A 42 -16.70 13.14 1.31
N VAL A 43 -15.60 12.63 1.88
CA VAL A 43 -14.35 13.39 2.04
C VAL A 43 -13.51 13.28 0.77
N LYS A 44 -13.05 14.42 0.24
CA LYS A 44 -12.12 14.43 -0.88
C LYS A 44 -10.72 14.05 -0.41
N VAL A 45 -10.14 13.05 -1.04
CA VAL A 45 -8.72 12.67 -0.91
C VAL A 45 -8.00 12.91 -2.23
N SER A 46 -6.68 13.08 -2.16
CA SER A 46 -5.84 13.22 -3.35
C SER A 46 -5.79 11.91 -4.14
N SER A 47 -5.65 11.99 -5.47
CA SER A 47 -5.63 10.81 -6.35
C SER A 47 -4.42 9.90 -6.15
N ASP A 48 -3.37 10.38 -5.48
CA ASP A 48 -2.17 9.64 -5.11
C ASP A 48 -2.21 9.13 -3.65
N PHE A 49 -3.27 9.43 -2.90
CA PHE A 49 -3.39 9.03 -1.49
C PHE A 49 -3.47 7.51 -1.35
N GLY A 50 -2.55 6.94 -0.57
CA GLY A 50 -2.47 5.49 -0.38
C GLY A 50 -1.96 4.71 -1.60
N VAL A 51 -1.50 5.37 -2.67
CA VAL A 51 -0.92 4.70 -3.83
C VAL A 51 0.54 4.36 -3.55
N HIS A 52 0.92 3.09 -3.76
CA HIS A 52 2.29 2.65 -3.51
C HIS A 52 3.29 3.29 -4.50
N PRO A 53 4.50 3.70 -4.05
CA PRO A 53 5.49 4.36 -4.91
C PRO A 53 5.89 3.57 -6.18
N SER A 54 5.87 2.23 -6.12
CA SER A 54 6.13 1.42 -7.32
C SER A 54 5.06 1.60 -8.39
N THR A 55 3.81 1.77 -7.98
CA THR A 55 2.68 2.01 -8.87
C THR A 55 2.77 3.40 -9.48
N LEU A 56 3.10 4.42 -8.68
CA LEU A 56 3.30 5.78 -9.17
C LEU A 56 4.39 5.83 -10.25
N ARG A 57 5.57 5.26 -9.96
CA ARG A 57 6.66 5.17 -10.93
C ARG A 57 6.26 4.43 -12.22
N TYR A 58 5.47 3.37 -12.09
CA TYR A 58 4.96 2.63 -13.25
C TYR A 58 4.03 3.51 -14.12
N LEU A 59 3.11 4.24 -13.50
CA LEU A 59 2.18 5.15 -14.18
C LEU A 59 2.91 6.32 -14.86
N GLU A 60 3.89 6.92 -14.18
CA GLU A 60 4.77 7.96 -14.74
C GLU A 60 5.52 7.46 -15.97
N GLY A 61 6.08 6.25 -15.90
CA GLY A 61 6.77 5.60 -17.02
C GLY A 61 5.87 5.35 -18.21
N GLN A 62 4.63 4.90 -17.98
CA GLN A 62 3.63 4.71 -19.03
C GLN A 62 3.23 6.03 -19.70
N ALA A 63 2.93 7.06 -18.91
CA ALA A 63 2.55 8.38 -19.41
C ALA A 63 3.65 8.99 -20.30
N ALA A 64 4.92 8.88 -19.87
CA ALA A 64 6.06 9.33 -20.66
C ALA A 64 6.22 8.53 -21.96
N GLY A 65 5.89 7.24 -21.96
CA GLY A 65 5.90 6.39 -23.16
C GLY A 65 4.88 6.83 -24.21
N LEU A 66 3.64 7.06 -23.79
CA LEU A 66 2.56 7.55 -24.64
C LEU A 66 2.90 8.91 -25.27
N ALA A 67 3.43 9.85 -24.49
CA ALA A 67 3.81 11.18 -24.98
C ALA A 67 4.92 11.15 -26.04
N ARG A 68 5.77 10.12 -26.06
CA ARG A 68 6.82 9.96 -27.08
C ARG A 68 6.32 9.32 -28.37
N SER A 69 5.10 8.77 -28.38
CA SER A 69 4.51 8.06 -29.52
C SER A 69 3.39 8.85 -30.20
N ALA A 70 3.05 10.03 -29.68
CA ALA A 70 2.09 10.98 -30.25
C ALA A 70 2.85 12.10 -30.99
#